data_AF-I9NCC4-F1
#
_entry.id   AF-I9NCC4-F1
#
_cell.length_a   1.000
_cell.length_b   1.000
_cell.length_c   1.000
_cell.angle_alpha   90.00
_cell.angle_beta   90.00
_cell.angle_gamma   90.00
#
_symmetry.space_group_name_H-M   'P 1'
#
loop_
_entity.id
_entity.type
_entity.pdbx_description
1 polymer ?
#
loop_
_entity_poly.entity_id
_entity_poly.type
_entity_poly.pdbx_seq_one_letter_code
_entity_poly.pdbx_strand_id
1 'polypeptide(L)'
;MTEEELAQEFNDIVTSGDPLTVVIRSTVVIEHELTLLIEERVHTPSALKSMDLTYNQTASLAVALGVHTRLLPPLNALGKIRNRFAHQLIKTFSKNDADNFYKSFAQEDKDIITRVFTMTRGQSTLFQGIPKSPAALEPIERFAVCVLSLRAAVIAAREMARRK
;
A
#
# COMPACT_ATOMS: atom_id res chain seq x y z
N MET A 1 19.32 6.67 -0.97
CA MET A 1 17.97 7.22 -1.10
C MET A 1 17.46 7.52 0.28
N THR A 2 17.16 8.77 0.60
CA THR A 2 16.61 9.20 1.88
C THR A 2 15.12 8.82 1.97
N GLU A 3 14.53 8.85 3.18
CA GLU A 3 13.09 8.59 3.36
C GLU A 3 12.22 9.60 2.60
N GLU A 4 12.69 10.84 2.47
CA GLU A 4 12.02 11.92 1.74
C GLU A 4 12.06 11.69 0.22
N GLU A 5 13.20 11.26 -0.32
CA GLU A 5 13.34 10.88 -1.74
C GLU A 5 12.42 9.71 -2.09
N LEU A 6 12.34 8.68 -1.23
CA LEU A 6 11.44 7.54 -1.43
C LEU A 6 9.96 7.95 -1.37
N ALA A 7 9.61 8.89 -0.49
CA ALA A 7 8.24 9.41 -0.40
C ALA A 7 7.86 10.18 -1.67
N GLN A 8 8.76 11.01 -2.21
CA GLN A 8 8.52 11.73 -3.45
C GLN A 8 8.41 10.76 -4.64
N GLU A 9 9.31 9.79 -4.76
CA GLU A 9 9.25 8.79 -5.83
C GLU A 9 7.94 7.97 -5.77
N PHE A 10 7.48 7.61 -4.57
CA PHE A 10 6.21 6.91 -4.40
C PHE A 10 5.01 7.75 -4.83
N ASN A 11 5.02 9.06 -4.55
CA ASN A 11 3.99 9.97 -5.02
C ASN A 11 3.97 10.04 -6.55
N ASP A 12 5.13 10.18 -7.18
CA ASP A 12 5.26 10.23 -8.64
C ASP A 12 4.75 8.93 -9.29
N ILE A 13 5.04 7.78 -8.67
CA ILE A 13 4.53 6.46 -9.08
C ILE A 13 3.00 6.46 -9.09
N VAL A 14 2.36 6.83 -7.98
CA VAL A 14 0.90 6.72 -7.86
C VAL A 14 0.15 7.75 -8.71
N THR A 15 0.83 8.83 -9.13
CA THR A 15 0.29 9.84 -10.05
C THR A 15 0.65 9.63 -11.53
N SER A 16 1.46 8.62 -11.86
CA SER A 16 1.99 8.41 -13.22
C SER A 16 0.93 8.11 -14.30
N GLY A 17 -0.29 7.74 -13.91
CA GLY A 17 -1.41 7.48 -14.82
C GLY A 17 -1.38 6.12 -15.53
N ASP A 18 -0.23 5.42 -15.58
CA ASP A 18 -0.13 4.05 -16.10
C ASP A 18 -0.50 3.01 -15.02
N PRO A 19 -1.63 2.29 -15.16
CA PRO A 19 -2.07 1.33 -14.15
C PRO A 19 -1.07 0.21 -13.87
N LEU A 20 -0.30 -0.23 -14.88
CA LEU A 20 0.70 -1.28 -14.70
C LEU A 20 1.83 -0.77 -13.80
N THR A 21 2.39 0.40 -14.13
CA THR A 21 3.42 1.06 -13.33
C THR A 21 2.95 1.31 -11.90
N VAL A 22 1.76 1.87 -11.71
CA VAL A 22 1.18 2.14 -10.39
C VAL A 22 1.08 0.85 -9.57
N VAL A 23 0.48 -0.21 -10.11
CA VAL A 23 0.31 -1.48 -9.40
C VAL A 23 1.65 -2.12 -9.02
N ILE A 24 2.56 -2.26 -9.99
CA ILE A 24 3.81 -2.98 -9.80
C ILE A 24 4.72 -2.20 -8.86
N ARG A 25 5.00 -0.92 -9.17
CA ARG A 25 5.94 -0.13 -8.36
C ARG A 25 5.39 0.16 -6.96
N SER A 26 4.09 0.39 -6.79
CA SER A 26 3.54 0.54 -5.44
C SER A 26 3.68 -0.73 -4.61
N THR A 27 3.55 -1.91 -5.23
CA THR A 27 3.79 -3.17 -4.51
C THR A 27 5.24 -3.34 -4.10
N VAL A 28 6.19 -2.99 -4.97
CA VAL A 28 7.63 -3.01 -4.65
C VAL A 28 7.94 -2.08 -3.48
N VAL A 29 7.38 -0.87 -3.46
CA VAL A 29 7.59 0.07 -2.35
C VAL A 29 7.02 -0.47 -1.05
N ILE A 30 5.81 -1.03 -1.05
CA ILE A 30 5.24 -1.67 0.16
C ILE A 30 6.10 -2.84 0.63
N GLU A 31 6.56 -3.70 -0.29
CA GLU A 31 7.44 -4.84 0.01
C GLU A 31 8.77 -4.37 0.63
N HIS A 32 9.31 -3.27 0.14
CA HIS A 32 10.50 -2.63 0.73
C HIS A 32 10.24 -2.14 2.15
N GLU A 33 9.13 -1.45 2.42
CA GLU A 33 8.77 -0.99 3.77
C GLU A 33 8.57 -2.16 4.75
N LEU A 34 7.96 -3.26 4.30
CA LEU A 34 7.83 -4.47 5.11
C LEU A 34 9.20 -5.10 5.39
N THR A 35 10.09 -5.11 4.40
CA THR A 35 11.46 -5.62 4.56
C THR A 35 12.22 -4.79 5.59
N LEU A 36 12.18 -3.46 5.49
CA LEU A 36 12.80 -2.57 6.48
C LEU A 36 12.25 -2.82 7.88
N LEU A 37 10.93 -2.96 8.01
CA LEU A 37 10.31 -3.29 9.30
C LEU A 37 10.85 -4.62 9.85
N ILE A 38 10.96 -5.66 9.03
CA ILE A 38 11.50 -6.95 9.46
C ILE A 38 12.96 -6.80 9.87
N GLU A 39 13.79 -6.17 9.04
CA GLU A 39 15.23 -5.96 9.30
C GLU A 39 15.48 -5.18 10.60
N GLU A 40 14.61 -4.22 10.94
CA GLU A 40 14.69 -3.45 12.19
C GLU A 40 14.26 -4.25 13.43
N ARG A 41 13.53 -5.35 13.26
CA ARG A 41 12.92 -6.12 14.36
C ARG A 41 13.63 -7.40 14.70
N VAL A 42 14.40 -7.94 13.76
CA VAL A 42 15.08 -9.21 13.94
C VAL A 42 16.55 -8.98 14.25
N HIS A 43 17.09 -9.78 15.16
CA HIS A 43 18.47 -9.64 15.59
C HIS A 43 19.49 -9.94 14.47
N THR A 44 19.16 -10.87 13.56
CA THR A 44 20.05 -11.29 12.47
C THR A 44 19.29 -11.31 11.14
N PRO A 45 19.09 -10.15 10.50
CA PRO A 45 18.30 -10.05 9.27
C PRO A 45 18.86 -10.85 8.10
N SER A 46 20.18 -11.05 8.05
CA SER A 46 20.85 -11.87 7.03
C SER A 46 20.38 -13.32 7.00
N ALA A 47 19.96 -13.89 8.14
CA ALA A 47 19.43 -15.25 8.21
C ALA A 47 18.08 -15.40 7.49
N LEU A 48 17.32 -14.31 7.38
CA LEU A 48 16.06 -14.28 6.64
C LEU A 48 16.27 -14.11 5.14
N LYS A 49 17.35 -13.45 4.71
CA LYS A 49 17.66 -13.25 3.28
C LYS A 49 17.84 -14.58 2.55
N SER A 50 18.44 -15.57 3.21
CA SER A 50 18.59 -16.93 2.66
C SER A 50 17.28 -17.72 2.56
N MET A 51 16.19 -17.26 3.16
CA MET A 51 14.89 -17.95 3.11
C MET A 51 14.09 -17.65 1.84
N ASP A 52 14.51 -16.67 1.03
CA ASP A 52 13.84 -16.25 -0.21
C ASP A 52 12.31 -16.09 -0.04
N LEU A 53 11.93 -15.31 0.97
CA LEU A 53 10.53 -15.15 1.34
C LEU A 53 9.74 -14.52 0.19
N THR A 54 8.66 -15.20 -0.21
CA THR A 54 7.67 -14.60 -1.12
C THR A 54 6.99 -13.41 -0.45
N TYR A 55 6.43 -12.49 -1.25
CA TYR A 55 5.69 -11.33 -0.76
C TYR A 55 4.67 -11.66 0.35
N ASN A 56 3.88 -12.74 0.19
CA ASN A 56 2.87 -13.12 1.19
C ASN A 56 3.52 -13.63 2.50
N GLN A 57 4.65 -14.32 2.41
CA GLN A 57 5.42 -14.74 3.58
C GLN A 57 6.04 -13.54 4.29
N THR A 58 6.58 -12.57 3.53
CA THR A 58 7.07 -11.28 4.05
C THR A 58 5.97 -10.51 4.79
N ALA A 59 4.77 -10.39 4.19
CA ALA A 59 3.62 -9.74 4.84
C ALA A 59 3.20 -10.46 6.14
N SER A 60 3.16 -11.80 6.12
CA SER A 60 2.82 -12.60 7.29
C SER A 60 3.84 -12.45 8.41
N LEU A 61 5.13 -12.43 8.07
CA LEU A 61 6.22 -12.22 9.02
C LEU A 61 6.18 -10.81 9.63
N ALA A 62 5.93 -9.78 8.81
CA ALA A 62 5.78 -8.41 9.32
C ALA A 62 4.64 -8.29 10.35
N VAL A 63 3.53 -8.99 10.13
CA VAL A 63 2.42 -9.08 11.10
C VAL A 63 2.84 -9.80 12.37
N ALA A 64 3.56 -10.91 12.26
CA ALA A 64 4.13 -11.60 13.43
C ALA A 64 5.09 -10.72 14.23
N LEU A 65 5.76 -9.77 13.57
CA LEU A 65 6.69 -8.82 14.19
C LEU A 65 6.02 -7.51 14.64
N GLY A 66 4.70 -7.36 14.53
CA GLY A 66 3.96 -6.27 15.16
C GLY A 66 3.22 -5.31 14.22
N VAL A 67 3.14 -5.59 12.91
CA VAL A 67 2.10 -4.99 12.07
C VAL A 67 0.73 -5.51 12.52
N HIS A 68 -0.26 -4.63 12.65
CA HIS A 68 -1.59 -5.05 13.10
C HIS A 68 -2.22 -6.06 12.12
N THR A 69 -2.76 -7.17 12.64
CA THR A 69 -3.28 -8.30 11.85
C THR A 69 -4.34 -7.92 10.82
N ARG A 70 -5.14 -6.87 11.11
CA ARG A 70 -6.12 -6.27 10.18
C ARG A 70 -5.53 -5.79 8.85
N LEU A 71 -4.23 -5.56 8.78
CA LEU A 71 -3.53 -5.16 7.55
C LEU A 71 -3.09 -6.36 6.69
N LEU A 72 -3.15 -7.59 7.21
CA LEU A 72 -2.79 -8.78 6.45
C LEU A 72 -3.71 -9.01 5.23
N PRO A 73 -5.05 -8.88 5.32
CA PRO A 73 -5.91 -9.01 4.16
C PRO A 73 -5.60 -8.02 3.01
N PRO A 74 -5.44 -6.69 3.24
CA PRO A 74 -5.07 -5.78 2.15
C PRO A 74 -3.66 -6.01 1.62
N LEU A 75 -2.68 -6.37 2.45
CA LEU A 75 -1.35 -6.77 1.95
C LEU A 75 -1.47 -7.96 0.99
N ASN A 76 -2.14 -9.03 1.40
CA ASN A 76 -2.35 -10.20 0.54
C ASN A 76 -3.13 -9.88 -0.75
N ALA A 77 -4.11 -8.96 -0.68
CA ALA A 77 -4.84 -8.51 -1.86
C ALA A 77 -3.90 -7.77 -2.84
N LEU A 78 -2.99 -6.93 -2.35
CA LEU A 78 -1.99 -6.25 -3.17
C LEU A 78 -1.07 -7.24 -3.88
N GLY A 79 -0.55 -8.25 -3.17
CA GLY A 79 0.26 -9.32 -3.76
C GLY A 79 -0.47 -10.09 -4.87
N LYS A 80 -1.76 -10.40 -4.67
CA LYS A 80 -2.59 -11.04 -5.71
C LYS A 80 -2.79 -10.16 -6.94
N ILE A 81 -2.98 -8.85 -6.75
CA ILE A 81 -3.08 -7.89 -7.84
C ILE A 81 -1.76 -7.84 -8.61
N ARG A 82 -0.62 -7.65 -7.93
CA ARG A 82 0.73 -7.66 -8.53
C ARG A 82 0.97 -8.90 -9.36
N ASN A 83 0.75 -10.10 -8.80
CA ASN A 83 1.02 -11.36 -9.49
C ASN A 83 0.21 -11.48 -10.78
N ARG A 84 -1.07 -11.13 -10.73
CA ARG A 84 -1.94 -11.14 -11.91
C ARG A 84 -1.48 -10.16 -12.98
N PHE A 85 -1.02 -8.97 -12.60
CA PHE A 85 -0.50 -7.96 -13.53
C PHE A 85 0.85 -8.38 -14.13
N ALA A 86 1.74 -8.98 -13.34
CA ALA A 86 3.03 -9.49 -13.80
C ALA A 86 2.88 -10.64 -14.82
N HIS A 87 1.86 -11.48 -14.68
CA HIS A 87 1.61 -12.60 -15.59
C HIS A 87 0.72 -12.25 -16.80
N GLN A 88 0.06 -11.09 -16.82
CA GLN A 88 -0.93 -10.73 -17.85
C GLN A 88 -0.66 -9.35 -18.43
N LEU A 89 0.28 -9.28 -19.38
CA LEU A 89 0.78 -8.07 -20.05
C LEU A 89 -0.27 -7.09 -20.59
N ILE A 90 -1.50 -7.53 -20.88
CA ILE A 90 -2.53 -6.74 -21.58
C ILE A 90 -3.72 -6.36 -20.67
N LYS A 91 -3.76 -6.82 -19.41
CA LYS A 91 -4.92 -6.52 -18.55
C LYS A 91 -4.93 -5.08 -18.07
N THR A 92 -6.06 -4.41 -18.30
CA THR A 92 -6.38 -3.13 -17.68
C THR A 92 -6.81 -3.33 -16.22
N PHE A 93 -6.53 -2.33 -15.38
CA PHE A 93 -6.97 -2.32 -13.99
C PHE A 93 -8.47 -2.02 -13.92
N SER A 94 -9.24 -3.00 -13.48
CA SER A 94 -10.71 -2.93 -13.53
C SER A 94 -11.30 -2.32 -12.27
N LYS A 95 -12.55 -1.84 -12.37
CA LYS A 95 -13.34 -1.42 -11.21
C LYS A 95 -13.44 -2.52 -10.14
N ASN A 96 -13.59 -3.78 -10.58
CA ASN A 96 -13.63 -4.92 -9.66
C ASN A 96 -12.32 -5.10 -8.89
N ASP A 97 -11.18 -4.78 -9.49
CA ASP A 97 -9.89 -4.85 -8.81
C ASP A 97 -9.80 -3.78 -7.71
N ALA A 98 -10.21 -2.55 -8.01
CA ALA A 98 -10.31 -1.47 -7.04
C ALA A 98 -11.28 -1.82 -5.88
N ASP A 99 -12.46 -2.33 -6.23
CA ASP A 99 -13.49 -2.71 -5.25
C ASP A 99 -13.03 -3.85 -4.35
N ASN A 100 -12.42 -4.89 -4.91
CA ASN A 100 -11.91 -6.02 -4.15
C ASN A 100 -10.75 -5.60 -3.24
N PHE A 101 -9.86 -4.73 -3.74
CA PHE A 101 -8.79 -4.18 -2.91
C PHE A 101 -9.36 -3.37 -1.75
N TYR A 102 -10.24 -2.40 -2.01
CA TYR A 102 -10.88 -1.62 -0.95
C TYR A 102 -11.65 -2.49 0.05
N LYS A 103 -12.36 -3.52 -0.42
CA LYS A 103 -13.12 -4.44 0.44
C LYS A 103 -12.23 -5.21 1.42
N SER A 104 -10.97 -5.47 1.07
CA SER A 104 -10.04 -6.21 1.92
C SER A 104 -9.65 -5.45 3.20
N PHE A 105 -9.78 -4.12 3.22
CA PHE A 105 -9.53 -3.31 4.42
C PHE A 105 -10.61 -3.54 5.49
N ALA A 106 -10.22 -3.48 6.76
CA ALA A 106 -11.17 -3.46 7.88
C ALA A 106 -12.04 -2.19 7.83
N GLN A 107 -13.19 -2.21 8.51
CA GLN A 107 -14.10 -1.06 8.48
C GLN A 107 -13.43 0.22 9.05
N GLU A 108 -12.70 0.09 10.14
CA GLU A 108 -11.93 1.20 10.74
C GLU A 108 -10.95 1.83 9.74
N ASP A 109 -10.29 1.00 8.92
CA ASP A 109 -9.37 1.49 7.88
C ASP A 109 -10.11 2.21 6.76
N LYS A 110 -11.27 1.68 6.34
CA LYS A 110 -12.12 2.32 5.33
C LYS A 110 -12.61 3.69 5.81
N ASP A 111 -12.92 3.81 7.10
CA ASP A 111 -13.33 5.07 7.72
C ASP A 111 -12.16 6.06 7.75
N ILE A 112 -10.95 5.62 8.11
CA ILE A 112 -9.73 6.44 8.08
C ILE A 112 -9.43 6.91 6.66
N ILE A 113 -9.42 6.00 5.67
CA ILE A 113 -9.18 6.32 4.26
C ILE A 113 -10.17 7.39 3.79
N THR A 114 -11.45 7.19 4.08
CA THR A 114 -12.51 8.12 3.65
C THR A 114 -12.36 9.48 4.33
N ARG A 115 -12.10 9.49 5.64
CA ARG A 115 -11.89 10.72 6.40
C ARG A 115 -10.69 11.51 5.89
N VAL A 116 -9.54 10.87 5.73
CA VAL A 116 -8.31 11.52 5.24
C VAL A 116 -8.54 12.08 3.85
N PHE A 117 -9.14 11.29 2.94
CA PHE A 117 -9.48 11.76 1.60
C PHE A 117 -10.38 13.01 1.61
N THR A 118 -11.47 13.00 2.40
CA THR A 118 -12.38 14.14 2.51
C THR A 118 -11.70 15.37 3.12
N MET A 119 -10.83 15.18 4.12
CA MET A 119 -10.07 16.27 4.75
C MET A 119 -9.09 16.91 3.76
N THR A 120 -8.26 16.12 3.09
CA THR A 120 -7.27 16.62 2.11
C THR A 120 -7.96 17.36 0.96
N ARG A 121 -9.08 16.83 0.47
CA ARG A 121 -9.92 17.50 -0.54
C ARG A 121 -10.47 18.84 -0.04
N GLY A 122 -10.92 18.90 1.21
CA GLY A 122 -11.53 20.10 1.80
C GLY A 122 -10.57 21.27 2.04
N GLN A 123 -9.26 21.00 2.01
CA GLN A 123 -8.22 21.99 2.34
C GLN A 123 -7.74 22.83 1.15
N SER A 124 -8.18 22.55 -0.08
CA SER A 124 -7.71 23.29 -1.25
C SER A 124 -8.79 23.51 -2.31
N THR A 125 -8.83 24.72 -2.85
CA THR A 125 -9.64 25.08 -4.03
C THR A 125 -9.18 24.34 -5.28
N LEU A 126 -7.97 23.78 -5.29
CA LEU A 126 -7.41 22.98 -6.39
C LEU A 126 -8.16 21.66 -6.60
N PHE A 127 -8.97 21.21 -5.63
CA PHE A 127 -9.72 19.95 -5.72
C PHE A 127 -11.19 20.15 -6.13
N GLN A 128 -11.55 21.33 -6.67
CA GLN A 128 -12.84 21.56 -7.30
C GLN A 128 -12.97 20.68 -8.56
N GLY A 129 -13.76 19.61 -8.46
CA GLY A 129 -13.97 18.63 -9.54
C GLY A 129 -13.64 17.19 -9.14
N ILE A 130 -12.87 16.99 -8.07
CA ILE A 130 -12.64 15.65 -7.53
C ILE A 130 -13.92 15.13 -6.86
N PRO A 131 -14.26 13.83 -7.00
CA PRO A 131 -15.41 13.22 -6.32
C PRO A 131 -15.40 13.42 -4.80
N LYS A 132 -16.60 13.38 -4.18
CA LYS A 132 -16.77 13.57 -2.71
C LYS A 132 -16.40 12.32 -1.91
N SER A 133 -16.31 11.17 -2.57
CA SER A 133 -16.06 9.88 -1.96
C SER A 133 -14.98 9.15 -2.76
N PRO A 134 -14.06 8.42 -2.09
CA PRO A 134 -13.11 7.54 -2.76
C PRO A 134 -13.79 6.51 -3.67
N ALA A 135 -15.04 6.12 -3.37
CA ALA A 135 -15.79 5.14 -4.16
C ALA A 135 -16.19 5.65 -5.56
N ALA A 136 -16.20 6.97 -5.75
CA ALA A 136 -16.58 7.63 -7.01
C ALA A 136 -15.37 8.04 -7.87
N LEU A 137 -14.15 7.70 -7.43
CA LEU A 137 -12.92 7.87 -8.22
C LEU A 137 -12.82 6.83 -9.34
N GLU A 138 -12.00 7.11 -10.33
CA GLU A 138 -11.61 6.10 -11.31
C GLU A 138 -10.92 4.91 -10.61
N PRO A 139 -11.00 3.68 -11.15
CA PRO A 139 -10.48 2.50 -10.47
C PRO A 139 -9.03 2.63 -10.01
N ILE A 140 -8.17 3.19 -10.86
CA ILE A 140 -6.74 3.33 -10.55
C ILE A 140 -6.47 4.41 -9.49
N GLU A 141 -7.24 5.50 -9.49
CA GLU A 141 -7.14 6.57 -8.48
C GLU A 141 -7.60 6.05 -7.12
N ARG A 142 -8.68 5.26 -7.10
CA ARG A 142 -9.14 4.61 -5.87
C ARG A 142 -8.09 3.63 -5.33
N PHE A 143 -7.46 2.87 -6.22
CA PHE A 143 -6.33 2.00 -5.85
C PHE A 143 -5.17 2.82 -5.26
N ALA A 144 -4.80 3.93 -5.90
CA ALA A 144 -3.76 4.85 -5.43
C ALA A 144 -4.03 5.35 -3.99
N VAL A 145 -5.25 5.81 -3.71
CA VAL A 145 -5.65 6.23 -2.36
C VAL A 145 -5.53 5.09 -1.34
N CYS A 146 -5.95 3.89 -1.72
CA CYS A 146 -5.87 2.71 -0.84
C CYS A 146 -4.41 2.30 -0.56
N VAL A 147 -3.54 2.30 -1.58
CA VAL A 147 -2.14 1.90 -1.41
C VAL A 147 -1.32 2.94 -0.67
N LEU A 148 -1.61 4.24 -0.87
CA LEU A 148 -1.08 5.33 -0.04
C LEU A 148 -1.42 5.13 1.44
N SER A 149 -2.68 4.81 1.72
CA SER A 149 -3.15 4.59 3.09
C SER A 149 -2.53 3.33 3.71
N LEU A 150 -2.38 2.26 2.92
CA LEU A 150 -1.70 1.04 3.35
C LEU A 150 -0.23 1.29 3.67
N ARG A 151 0.49 2.05 2.82
CA ARG A 151 1.88 2.44 3.07
C ARG A 151 2.00 3.22 4.38
N ALA A 152 1.15 4.22 4.57
CA ALA A 152 1.14 5.03 5.79
C ALA A 152 0.92 4.17 7.05
N ALA A 153 0.04 3.17 6.98
CA ALA A 153 -0.20 2.25 8.09
C ALA A 153 1.01 1.34 8.38
N VAL A 154 1.72 0.86 7.35
CA VAL A 154 2.96 0.07 7.50
C VAL A 154 4.08 0.92 8.12
N ILE A 155 4.28 2.14 7.63
CA ILE A 155 5.25 3.09 8.19
C ILE A 155 4.92 3.39 9.65
N ALA A 156 3.65 3.66 9.97
CA ALA A 156 3.24 3.90 11.36
C ALA A 156 3.55 2.68 12.26
N ALA A 157 3.33 1.46 11.79
CA ALA A 157 3.67 0.24 12.54
C ALA A 157 5.20 0.07 12.74
N ARG A 158 6.00 0.48 11.74
CA ARG A 158 7.46 0.54 11.83
C ARG A 158 7.91 1.61 12.82
N GLU A 159 7.33 2.80 12.84
CA GLU A 159 7.68 3.85 13.80
C GLU A 159 7.27 3.51 15.23
N MET A 160 6.10 2.89 15.42
CA MET A 160 5.67 2.38 16.72
C MET A 160 6.60 1.26 17.25
N ALA A 161 7.33 0.57 16.35
CA ALA A 161 8.39 -0.36 16.73
C ALA A 161 9.51 0.30 17.51
N ARG A 162 10.03 1.39 16.92
CA ARG A 162 11.30 2.01 17.27
C ARG A 162 11.23 2.70 18.63
N ARG A 163 10.00 2.97 19.09
CA ARG A 163 9.70 3.64 20.36
C ARG A 163 9.59 2.68 21.55
N LYS A 164 9.72 1.36 21.34
CA LYS A 164 9.75 0.34 22.40
C LYS A 164 11.18 -0.11 22.65
#